data_AF-H0J2D4-F1
#
_entry.id   AF-H0J2D4-F1
#
_cell.length_a   1.000
_cell.length_b   1.000
_cell.length_c   1.000
_cell.angle_alpha   90.00
_cell.angle_beta   90.00
_cell.angle_gamma   90.00
#
_symmetry.space_group_name_H-M   'P 1'
#
loop_
_entity.id
_entity.type
_entity.pdbx_description
1 polymer ?
#
loop_
_entity_poly.entity_id
_entity_poly.type
_entity_poly.pdbx_seq_one_letter_code
_entity_poly.pdbx_strand_id
1 'polypeptide(L)'
;MESLGSRIKQLRLRAKLNKAALARKVGVSDVTISYWESGAIKQIGHERLVALADALDCSLATLLEGDSAPQLLTLTHTGPLPWEQVQATTITVPSHLPLKIDWKAPCVMATPASNTDFSPVAAGDLLLLGPTHVFHKAGHYLIQRDERFIIEHFSKAPSDTAIHAVLLAHWCPA
;
A
#
# COMPACT_ATOMS: atom_id res chain seq x y z
N MET A 1 4.01 23.11 9.28
CA MET A 1 2.86 22.19 9.12
C MET A 1 2.02 22.67 7.97
N GLU A 2 1.66 21.79 7.06
CA GLU A 2 0.78 22.11 5.94
C GLU A 2 -0.66 22.30 6.42
N SER A 3 -1.37 23.30 5.90
CA SER A 3 -2.77 23.57 6.23
C SER A 3 -3.74 22.76 5.34
N LEU A 4 -5.00 22.59 5.77
CA LEU A 4 -6.05 22.04 4.92
C LEU A 4 -6.22 22.82 3.61
N GLY A 5 -6.21 24.15 3.66
CA GLY A 5 -6.33 25.00 2.47
C GLY A 5 -5.19 24.79 1.46
N SER A 6 -3.95 24.73 1.94
CA SER A 6 -2.79 24.43 1.08
C SER A 6 -2.88 23.03 0.45
N ARG A 7 -3.37 22.02 1.19
CA ARG A 7 -3.58 20.67 0.63
C ARG A 7 -4.66 20.63 -0.43
N ILE A 8 -5.81 21.28 -0.21
CA ILE A 8 -6.87 21.41 -1.22
C ILE A 8 -6.28 22.00 -2.50
N LYS A 9 -5.47 23.05 -2.39
CA LYS A 9 -4.81 23.68 -3.53
C LYS A 9 -3.86 22.73 -4.24
N GLN A 10 -3.01 22.01 -3.50
CA GLN A 10 -2.06 21.05 -4.08
C GLN A 10 -2.78 19.90 -4.81
N LEU A 11 -3.76 19.28 -4.16
CA LEU A 11 -4.56 18.19 -4.74
C LEU A 11 -5.30 18.66 -5.99
N ARG A 12 -5.87 19.87 -5.96
CA ARG A 12 -6.53 20.46 -7.14
C ARG A 12 -5.57 20.58 -8.32
N LEU A 13 -4.35 21.05 -8.06
CA LEU A 13 -3.32 21.19 -9.10
C LEU A 13 -2.85 19.84 -9.64
N ARG A 14 -2.68 18.82 -8.78
CA ARG A 14 -2.37 17.44 -9.18
C ARG A 14 -3.47 16.85 -10.07
N ALA A 15 -4.74 17.10 -9.73
CA ALA A 15 -5.90 16.73 -10.53
C ALA A 15 -6.08 17.59 -11.81
N LYS A 16 -5.16 18.53 -12.08
CA LYS A 16 -5.20 19.45 -13.24
C LYS A 16 -6.49 20.28 -13.33
N LEU A 17 -7.10 20.61 -12.19
CA LEU A 17 -8.32 21.40 -12.10
C LEU A 17 -8.02 22.88 -11.83
N ASN A 18 -8.77 23.78 -12.45
CA ASN A 18 -8.85 25.17 -11.98
C ASN A 18 -9.92 25.32 -10.87
N LYS A 19 -9.97 26.45 -10.16
CA LYS A 19 -10.90 26.66 -9.03
C LYS A 19 -12.37 26.49 -9.45
N ALA A 20 -12.75 27.01 -10.62
CA ALA A 20 -14.11 26.88 -11.14
C ALA A 20 -14.47 25.42 -11.48
N ALA A 21 -13.53 24.65 -12.01
CA ALA A 21 -13.74 23.23 -12.31
C ALA A 21 -13.94 22.40 -11.03
N LEU A 22 -13.12 22.64 -9.99
CA LEU A 22 -13.31 22.01 -8.69
C LEU A 22 -14.65 22.43 -8.06
N ALA A 23 -14.98 23.72 -8.10
CA ALA A 23 -16.22 24.26 -7.56
C ALA A 23 -17.47 23.59 -8.16
N ARG A 24 -17.49 23.40 -9.49
CA ARG A 24 -18.57 22.67 -10.18
C ARG A 24 -18.69 21.23 -9.72
N LYS A 25 -17.57 20.52 -9.53
CA LYS A 25 -17.58 19.13 -9.03
C LYS A 25 -18.09 19.03 -7.59
N VAL A 26 -17.74 19.99 -6.73
CA VAL A 26 -18.12 20.02 -5.31
C VAL A 26 -19.52 20.61 -5.09
N GLY A 27 -20.08 21.32 -6.08
CA GLY A 27 -21.37 22.01 -5.97
C GLY A 27 -21.30 23.28 -5.13
N VAL A 28 -20.26 24.10 -5.32
CA VAL A 28 -20.04 25.40 -4.67
C VAL A 28 -19.60 26.47 -5.67
N SER A 29 -19.39 27.71 -5.20
CA SER A 29 -18.76 28.76 -6.02
C SER A 29 -17.24 28.64 -6.06
N ASP A 30 -16.61 29.16 -7.10
CA ASP A 30 -15.14 29.25 -7.22
C ASP A 30 -14.54 30.17 -6.15
N VAL A 31 -15.28 31.19 -5.70
CA VAL A 31 -14.96 32.03 -4.55
C VAL A 31 -14.85 31.20 -3.27
N THR A 32 -15.79 30.26 -3.04
CA THR A 32 -15.77 29.34 -1.90
C THR A 32 -14.48 28.50 -1.89
N ILE A 33 -14.11 27.93 -3.05
CA ILE A 33 -12.83 27.21 -3.19
C ILE A 33 -11.65 28.13 -2.87
N SER A 34 -11.67 29.38 -3.34
CA SER A 34 -10.60 30.34 -3.06
C SER A 34 -10.46 30.65 -1.56
N TYR A 35 -11.57 30.76 -0.82
CA TYR A 35 -11.54 30.99 0.63
C TYR A 35 -11.07 29.78 1.42
N TRP A 36 -11.39 28.56 0.95
CA TRP A 36 -10.84 27.34 1.54
C TRP A 36 -9.33 27.26 1.29
N GLU A 37 -8.87 27.47 0.06
CA GLU A 37 -7.45 27.38 -0.29
C GLU A 37 -6.58 28.42 0.40
N SER A 38 -7.10 29.64 0.62
CA SER A 38 -6.39 30.69 1.35
C SER A 38 -6.42 30.50 2.87
N GLY A 39 -7.25 29.58 3.38
CA GLY A 39 -7.49 29.43 4.81
C GLY A 39 -8.31 30.55 5.44
N ALA A 40 -8.97 31.40 4.63
CA ALA A 40 -9.92 32.40 5.12
C ALA A 40 -11.13 31.74 5.80
N ILE A 41 -11.55 30.58 5.31
CA ILE A 41 -12.52 29.69 5.97
C ILE A 41 -11.78 28.41 6.37
N LYS A 42 -11.61 28.21 7.68
CA LYS A 42 -10.89 27.06 8.24
C LYS A 42 -11.79 25.87 8.55
N GLN A 43 -13.08 26.13 8.79
CA GLN A 43 -14.07 25.11 9.11
C GLN A 43 -14.87 24.79 7.85
N ILE A 44 -14.69 23.58 7.33
CA ILE A 44 -15.41 23.04 6.19
C ILE A 44 -16.31 21.92 6.74
N GLY A 45 -17.61 21.98 6.45
CA GLY A 45 -18.55 20.96 6.89
C GLY A 45 -18.23 19.58 6.29
N HIS A 46 -18.56 18.51 7.02
CA HIS A 46 -18.29 17.12 6.63
C HIS A 46 -18.78 16.78 5.20
N GLU A 47 -19.99 17.19 4.82
CA GLU A 47 -20.51 16.97 3.46
C GLU A 47 -19.61 17.57 2.38
N ARG A 48 -19.03 18.76 2.64
CA ARG A 48 -18.13 19.43 1.71
C ARG A 48 -16.74 18.83 1.71
N LEU A 49 -16.28 18.29 2.84
CA LEU A 49 -15.03 17.53 2.90
C LEU A 49 -15.11 16.23 2.08
N VAL A 50 -16.23 15.51 2.18
CA VAL A 50 -16.48 14.31 1.36
C VAL A 50 -16.55 14.69 -0.13
N ALA A 51 -17.35 15.70 -0.48
CA ALA A 51 -17.45 16.14 -1.88
C ALA A 51 -16.10 16.65 -2.45
N LEU A 52 -15.25 17.26 -1.62
CA LEU A 52 -13.88 17.62 -2.00
C LEU A 52 -13.02 16.38 -2.27
N ALA A 53 -13.07 15.39 -1.38
CA ALA A 53 -12.31 14.15 -1.53
C ALA A 53 -12.69 13.42 -2.84
N ASP A 54 -13.99 13.29 -3.10
CA ASP A 54 -14.52 12.70 -4.33
C ASP A 54 -14.11 13.50 -5.58
N ALA A 55 -14.24 14.84 -5.53
CA ALA A 55 -13.90 15.70 -6.66
C ALA A 55 -12.40 15.70 -7.00
N LEU A 56 -11.55 15.46 -6.01
CA LEU A 56 -10.09 15.44 -6.08
C LEU A 56 -9.52 14.03 -6.27
N ASP A 57 -10.38 13.00 -6.31
CA ASP A 57 -10.01 11.59 -6.45
C ASP A 57 -8.98 11.13 -5.39
N CYS A 58 -9.27 11.43 -4.12
CA CYS A 58 -8.41 11.09 -2.99
C CYS A 58 -9.22 10.63 -1.77
N SER A 59 -8.57 9.96 -0.82
CA SER A 59 -9.22 9.60 0.43
C SER A 59 -9.42 10.84 1.33
N LEU A 60 -10.44 10.79 2.22
CA LEU A 60 -10.65 11.85 3.20
C LEU A 60 -9.43 12.01 4.14
N ALA A 61 -8.76 10.91 4.50
CA ALA A 61 -7.52 10.95 5.27
C ALA A 61 -6.43 11.71 4.50
N THR A 62 -6.26 11.45 3.20
CA THR A 62 -5.31 12.19 2.35
C THR A 62 -5.62 13.68 2.32
N LEU A 63 -6.89 14.06 2.25
CA LEU A 63 -7.31 15.47 2.28
C LEU A 63 -7.02 16.13 3.64
N LEU A 64 -7.28 15.43 4.75
CA LEU A 64 -7.22 15.95 6.12
C LEU A 64 -5.85 15.83 6.79
N GLU A 65 -5.02 14.89 6.37
CA GLU A 65 -3.73 14.54 6.99
C GLU A 65 -2.57 14.68 6.00
N GLY A 66 -2.83 14.63 4.69
CA GLY A 66 -1.82 14.69 3.62
C GLY A 66 -1.48 13.30 3.09
N ASP A 67 -0.45 13.19 2.24
CA ASP A 67 0.05 11.89 1.76
C ASP A 67 0.73 11.12 2.90
N SER A 68 -0.06 10.59 3.81
CA SER A 68 0.27 9.43 4.63
C SER A 68 -0.45 8.23 4.03
N ALA A 69 -0.27 8.01 2.72
CA ALA A 69 -0.68 6.74 2.14
C ALA A 69 0.02 5.65 2.97
N PRO A 70 -0.70 4.63 3.47
CA PRO A 70 -0.05 3.54 4.16
C PRO A 70 1.00 2.97 3.22
N GLN A 71 2.26 3.10 3.60
CA GLN A 71 3.35 2.56 2.81
C GLN A 71 3.19 1.05 2.84
N LEU A 72 2.95 0.45 1.66
CA LEU A 72 2.94 -1.00 1.52
C LEU A 72 4.24 -1.54 2.11
N LEU A 73 4.15 -2.67 2.81
CA LEU A 73 5.31 -3.28 3.45
C LEU A 73 6.34 -3.62 2.37
N THR A 74 7.61 -3.32 2.63
CA THR A 74 8.66 -3.56 1.65
C THR A 74 9.42 -4.84 1.97
N LEU A 75 9.63 -5.69 0.98
CA LEU A 75 10.56 -6.81 1.10
C LEU A 75 11.96 -6.37 0.68
N THR A 76 12.93 -6.54 1.57
CA THR A 76 14.35 -6.22 1.37
C THR A 76 15.22 -7.44 1.59
N HIS A 77 16.42 -7.47 1.02
CA HIS A 77 17.37 -8.57 1.29
C HIS A 77 17.87 -8.57 2.73
N THR A 78 17.86 -7.44 3.41
CA THR A 78 18.35 -7.31 4.78
C THR A 78 17.43 -6.41 5.60
N GLY A 79 17.50 -6.53 6.93
CA GLY A 79 16.68 -5.74 7.84
C GLY A 79 15.36 -6.43 8.21
N PRO A 80 14.35 -5.67 8.65
CA PRO A 80 13.13 -6.25 9.17
C PRO A 80 12.29 -6.86 8.04
N LEU A 81 11.76 -8.06 8.30
CA LEU A 81 10.79 -8.70 7.43
C LEU A 81 9.52 -7.84 7.34
N PRO A 82 8.69 -8.01 6.29
CA PRO A 82 7.50 -7.19 6.10
C PRO A 82 6.58 -7.11 7.34
N TRP A 83 6.40 -8.22 8.07
CA TRP A 83 5.58 -8.27 9.28
C TRP A 83 6.25 -7.73 10.55
N GLU A 84 7.53 -7.36 10.49
CA GLU A 84 8.28 -6.75 11.61
C GLU A 84 8.34 -5.22 11.49
N GLN A 85 7.85 -4.65 10.39
CA GLN A 85 7.83 -3.21 10.15
C GLN A 85 6.77 -2.52 11.00
N VAL A 86 7.00 -1.26 11.38
CA VAL A 86 6.12 -0.49 12.29
C VAL A 86 4.69 -0.39 11.76
N GLN A 87 4.51 -0.29 10.45
CA GLN A 87 3.19 -0.23 9.80
C GLN A 87 2.59 -1.62 9.44
N ALA A 88 3.19 -2.72 9.91
CA ALA A 88 2.75 -4.07 9.57
C ALA A 88 1.28 -4.29 9.95
N THR A 89 0.47 -4.58 8.93
CA THR A 89 -0.93 -4.99 9.10
C THR A 89 -1.09 -6.38 8.52
N THR A 90 -1.60 -7.31 9.33
CA THR A 90 -1.89 -8.66 8.86
C THR A 90 -3.30 -8.73 8.30
N ILE A 91 -3.49 -9.60 7.31
CA ILE A 91 -4.77 -9.89 6.68
C ILE A 91 -5.04 -11.39 6.78
N THR A 92 -6.32 -11.75 6.87
CA THR A 92 -6.76 -13.12 6.65
C THR A 92 -7.06 -13.30 5.18
N VAL A 93 -6.59 -14.39 4.58
CA VAL A 93 -6.85 -14.69 3.17
C VAL A 93 -8.36 -14.82 2.94
N PRO A 94 -8.96 -14.05 2.02
CA PRO A 94 -10.35 -14.23 1.63
C PRO A 94 -10.54 -15.57 0.90
N SER A 95 -11.62 -16.29 1.19
CA SER A 95 -11.91 -17.61 0.62
C SER A 95 -12.05 -17.64 -0.92
N HIS A 96 -12.36 -16.49 -1.52
CA HIS A 96 -12.52 -16.35 -2.98
C HIS A 96 -11.20 -16.02 -3.70
N LEU A 97 -10.10 -15.82 -2.97
CA LEU A 97 -8.80 -15.58 -3.58
C LEU A 97 -8.26 -16.92 -4.13
N PRO A 98 -7.86 -17.01 -5.42
CA PRO A 98 -7.47 -18.26 -6.05
C PRO A 98 -6.04 -18.68 -5.64
N LEU A 99 -5.86 -19.00 -4.37
CA LEU A 99 -4.60 -19.49 -3.84
C LEU A 99 -4.44 -20.98 -4.12
N LYS A 100 -3.21 -21.38 -4.42
CA LYS A 100 -2.88 -22.81 -4.57
C LYS A 100 -2.78 -23.51 -3.20
N ILE A 101 -2.78 -22.78 -2.09
CA ILE A 101 -2.61 -23.29 -0.71
C ILE A 101 -3.86 -22.92 0.08
N ASP A 102 -4.44 -23.89 0.82
CA ASP A 102 -5.47 -23.61 1.83
C ASP A 102 -4.82 -22.95 3.05
N TRP A 103 -4.61 -21.63 2.97
CA TRP A 103 -3.92 -20.84 3.99
C TRP A 103 -4.91 -20.20 4.96
N LYS A 104 -4.85 -20.60 6.23
CA LYS A 104 -5.77 -20.11 7.29
C LYS A 104 -5.09 -19.23 8.34
N ALA A 105 -3.77 -19.08 8.26
CA ALA A 105 -3.01 -18.23 9.17
C ALA A 105 -3.00 -16.76 8.67
N PRO A 106 -2.64 -15.79 9.52
CA PRO A 106 -2.41 -14.42 9.08
C PRO A 106 -1.36 -14.37 7.96
N CYS A 107 -1.53 -13.45 7.02
CA CYS A 107 -0.57 -13.14 5.97
C CYS A 107 -0.40 -11.62 5.85
N VAL A 108 0.60 -11.19 5.10
CA VAL A 108 0.88 -9.77 4.85
C VAL A 108 1.01 -9.52 3.35
N MET A 109 0.63 -8.31 2.95
CA MET A 109 0.86 -7.83 1.59
C MET A 109 2.13 -6.98 1.56
N ALA A 110 3.02 -7.27 0.62
CA ALA A 110 4.30 -6.57 0.48
C ALA A 110 4.67 -6.36 -0.99
N THR A 111 5.60 -5.43 -1.25
CA THR A 111 6.28 -5.25 -2.54
C THR A 111 7.79 -5.39 -2.35
N PRO A 112 8.54 -6.00 -3.27
CA PRO A 112 9.99 -5.83 -3.28
C PRO A 112 10.37 -4.35 -3.33
N ALA A 113 11.41 -3.96 -2.60
CA ALA A 113 11.92 -2.60 -2.64
C ALA A 113 12.61 -2.29 -3.98
N SER A 114 12.64 -1.02 -4.41
CA SER A 114 13.11 -0.59 -5.74
C SER A 114 14.54 -1.04 -6.13
N ASN A 115 15.40 -1.33 -5.16
CA ASN A 115 16.80 -1.72 -5.37
C ASN A 115 17.07 -3.16 -4.91
N THR A 116 16.13 -4.08 -5.15
CA THR A 116 16.24 -5.50 -4.77
C THR A 116 16.07 -6.39 -6.00
N ASP A 117 16.76 -7.52 -6.01
CA ASP A 117 16.79 -8.49 -7.11
C ASP A 117 16.17 -9.83 -6.69
N PHE A 118 14.98 -9.78 -6.09
CA PHE A 118 14.20 -11.00 -5.88
C PHE A 118 13.82 -11.61 -7.23
N SER A 119 14.00 -12.91 -7.40
CA SER A 119 13.51 -13.66 -8.56
C SER A 119 12.55 -14.72 -8.07
N PRO A 120 11.36 -14.89 -8.68
CA PRO A 120 10.91 -14.30 -9.95
C PRO A 120 10.14 -12.97 -9.82
N VAL A 121 10.26 -12.23 -8.70
CA VAL A 121 9.39 -11.08 -8.39
C VAL A 121 10.16 -9.75 -8.37
N ALA A 122 9.68 -8.74 -9.10
CA ALA A 122 10.36 -7.47 -9.24
C ALA A 122 9.78 -6.36 -8.36
N ALA A 123 10.51 -5.27 -8.20
CA ALA A 123 9.97 -4.06 -7.57
C ALA A 123 8.72 -3.56 -8.31
N GLY A 124 7.66 -3.27 -7.56
CA GLY A 124 6.34 -2.93 -8.10
C GLY A 124 5.36 -4.11 -8.14
N ASP A 125 5.85 -5.35 -8.02
CA ASP A 125 4.99 -6.51 -7.86
C ASP A 125 4.32 -6.53 -6.48
N LEU A 126 3.09 -7.04 -6.43
CA LEU A 126 2.38 -7.29 -5.18
C LEU A 126 2.54 -8.75 -4.77
N LEU A 127 2.98 -8.95 -3.53
CA LEU A 127 3.22 -10.25 -2.93
C LEU A 127 2.26 -10.47 -1.78
N LEU A 128 1.67 -11.67 -1.72
CA LEU A 128 1.01 -12.16 -0.53
C LEU A 128 1.92 -13.16 0.17
N LEU A 129 2.45 -12.79 1.33
CA LEU A 129 3.39 -13.59 2.09
C LEU A 129 2.70 -14.18 3.32
N GLY A 130 2.74 -15.49 3.48
CA GLY A 130 2.30 -16.19 4.68
C GLY A 130 3.49 -16.49 5.59
N PRO A 131 3.67 -15.78 6.72
CA PRO A 131 4.78 -16.04 7.64
C PRO A 131 4.74 -17.47 8.16
N THR A 132 5.86 -18.19 8.05
CA THR A 132 5.93 -19.59 8.45
C THR A 132 7.36 -20.08 8.56
N HIS A 133 7.57 -21.09 9.40
CA HIS A 133 8.87 -21.76 9.57
C HIS A 133 8.87 -23.21 9.09
N VAL A 134 7.80 -23.63 8.40
CA VAL A 134 7.65 -25.00 7.90
C VAL A 134 7.35 -25.00 6.41
N PHE A 135 7.78 -26.07 5.74
CA PHE A 135 7.41 -26.32 4.36
C PHE A 135 5.98 -26.86 4.29
N HIS A 136 5.10 -26.21 3.53
CA HIS A 136 3.71 -26.62 3.36
C HIS A 136 3.51 -27.48 2.12
N LYS A 137 4.04 -27.01 0.99
CA LYS A 137 3.99 -27.68 -0.31
C LYS A 137 4.96 -27.08 -1.32
N ALA A 138 5.07 -27.69 -2.50
CA ALA A 138 5.87 -27.14 -3.58
C ALA A 138 5.46 -25.70 -3.96
N GLY A 139 6.44 -24.82 -4.09
CA GLY A 139 6.22 -23.40 -4.35
C GLY A 139 7.43 -22.54 -3.97
N HIS A 140 7.25 -21.22 -4.00
CA HIS A 140 8.27 -20.25 -3.64
C HIS A 140 8.20 -19.92 -2.15
N TYR A 141 9.36 -19.83 -1.52
CA TYR A 141 9.51 -19.49 -0.11
C TYR A 141 10.54 -18.40 0.06
N LEU A 142 10.30 -17.53 1.03
CA LEU A 142 11.27 -16.59 1.53
C LEU A 142 12.16 -17.31 2.55
N ILE A 143 13.46 -17.35 2.27
CA ILE A 143 14.49 -17.97 3.10
C ILE A 143 15.61 -16.98 3.34
N GLN A 144 16.47 -17.27 4.31
CA GLN A 144 17.70 -16.52 4.54
C GLN A 144 18.92 -17.37 4.13
N ARG A 145 19.79 -16.81 3.30
CA ARG A 145 21.11 -17.37 2.93
C ARG A 145 22.16 -16.27 2.96
N ASP A 146 23.32 -16.53 3.53
CA ASP A 146 24.43 -15.56 3.64
C ASP A 146 23.96 -14.19 4.18
N GLU A 147 23.18 -14.20 5.27
CA GLU A 147 22.57 -13.00 5.89
C GLU A 147 21.61 -12.22 4.98
N ARG A 148 21.19 -12.80 3.85
CA ARG A 148 20.29 -12.18 2.88
C ARG A 148 19.01 -12.97 2.70
N PHE A 149 17.89 -12.28 2.72
CA PHE A 149 16.61 -12.84 2.30
C PHE A 149 16.55 -12.99 0.78
N ILE A 150 16.16 -14.18 0.33
CA ILE A 150 15.94 -14.51 -1.06
C ILE A 150 14.65 -15.31 -1.22
N ILE A 151 14.07 -15.28 -2.41
CA ILE A 151 12.94 -16.14 -2.77
C ILE A 151 13.47 -17.33 -3.58
N GLU A 152 13.12 -18.53 -3.15
CA GLU A 152 13.55 -19.76 -3.80
C GLU A 152 12.39 -20.72 -3.99
N HIS A 153 12.37 -21.43 -5.13
CA HIS A 153 11.40 -22.47 -5.39
C HIS A 153 11.85 -23.81 -4.81
N PHE A 154 11.01 -24.42 -3.99
CA PHE A 154 11.21 -25.76 -3.47
C PHE A 154 10.15 -26.72 -4.02
N SER A 155 10.57 -27.84 -4.60
CA SER A 155 9.66 -28.93 -5.01
C SER A 155 9.37 -29.93 -3.88
N LYS A 156 10.23 -29.95 -2.85
CA LYS A 156 10.15 -30.79 -1.65
C LYS A 156 10.70 -30.00 -0.45
N ALA A 157 10.45 -30.47 0.76
CA ALA A 157 10.96 -29.82 1.97
C ALA A 157 12.50 -29.66 1.89
N PRO A 158 13.04 -28.43 2.08
CA PRO A 158 14.47 -28.21 2.10
C PRO A 158 15.09 -28.81 3.37
N SER A 159 16.31 -29.33 3.25
CA SER A 159 17.16 -29.72 4.37
C SER A 159 18.01 -28.53 4.79
N ASP A 160 18.01 -28.19 6.08
CA ASP A 160 18.90 -27.17 6.66
C ASP A 160 18.73 -25.76 6.03
N THR A 161 17.49 -25.33 5.85
CA THR A 161 17.17 -23.98 5.38
C THR A 161 16.09 -23.37 6.25
N ALA A 162 16.36 -22.20 6.82
CA ALA A 162 15.38 -21.45 7.58
C ALA A 162 14.33 -20.82 6.64
N ILE A 163 13.09 -21.28 6.76
CA ILE A 163 11.93 -20.69 6.09
C ILE A 163 11.40 -19.54 6.95
N HIS A 164 11.12 -18.41 6.31
CA HIS A 164 10.51 -17.23 6.95
C HIS A 164 9.09 -16.98 6.46
N ALA A 165 8.80 -17.25 5.18
CA ALA A 165 7.46 -17.19 4.64
C ALA A 165 7.28 -18.08 3.41
N VAL A 166 6.03 -18.40 3.10
CA VAL A 166 5.61 -18.92 1.81
C VAL A 166 5.04 -17.78 0.95
N LEU A 167 5.39 -17.77 -0.34
CA LEU A 167 4.76 -16.87 -1.31
C LEU A 167 3.43 -17.49 -1.75
N LEU A 168 2.33 -16.95 -1.21
CA LEU A 168 0.98 -17.44 -1.44
C LEU A 168 0.44 -17.01 -2.81
N ALA A 169 0.71 -15.77 -3.18
CA ALA A 169 0.33 -15.19 -4.46
C ALA A 169 1.29 -14.07 -4.86
N HIS A 170 1.36 -13.84 -6.16
CA HIS A 170 2.19 -12.84 -6.81
C HIS A 170 1.35 -12.22 -7.93
N TRP A 171 1.22 -10.89 -7.92
CA TRP A 171 0.62 -10.12 -8.99
C TRP A 171 1.65 -9.16 -9.56
N CYS A 172 1.67 -9.06 -10.88
CA CYS A 172 2.49 -8.09 -11.62
C CYS A 172 1.52 -7.05 -12.21
N PRO A 173 1.36 -5.88 -11.55
CA PRO A 173 0.53 -4.80 -12.08
C PRO A 173 1.12 -4.32 -13.43
N ALA A 174 0.25 -4.08 -14.41
CA ALA A 174 0.61 -3.58 -15.73
C ALA A 174 0.99 -2.10 -15.74
#